data_AF-A0A1B6KZ37-F1
#
_entry.id   AF-A0A1B6KZ37-F1
#
_cell.length_a   1.000
_cell.length_b   1.000
_cell.length_c   1.000
_cell.angle_alpha   90.00
_cell.angle_beta   90.00
_cell.angle_gamma   90.00
#
_symmetry.space_group_name_H-M   'P 1'
#
loop_
_entity.id
_entity.type
_entity.pdbx_description
1 polymer ?
#
loop_
_entity_poly.entity_id
_entity_poly.type
_entity_poly.pdbx_seq_one_letter_code
_entity_poly.pdbx_strand_id
1 'polypeptide(L)'
;GPKLFIDGWDCSFCNYSIPNMKSKKTEIGLLHHFFSFYSSMTMKDITTNVISPFLGKMIPKKEFVKTNSLPSEYENYKKQARSDRFYEMGCGSVMCVQDPVEQGHNIAKSVEDWVLDRFLKLCKTTTELMENSMPEELQQPMCSFVNSLSEELSDVL
;
A
#
# COMPACT_ATOMS: atom_id res chain seq x y z
N GLY A 1 4.82 -23.21 -2.86
CA GLY A 1 4.71 -24.26 -3.89
C GLY A 1 6.07 -24.47 -4.52
N PRO A 2 6.14 -24.85 -5.82
CA PRO A 2 7.39 -24.78 -6.57
C PRO A 2 7.91 -23.34 -6.62
N LYS A 3 9.23 -23.17 -6.74
CA LYS A 3 9.84 -21.86 -6.97
C LYS A 3 9.50 -21.39 -8.38
N LEU A 4 9.03 -20.16 -8.52
CA LEU A 4 8.71 -19.51 -9.78
C LEU A 4 9.44 -18.17 -9.81
N PHE A 5 10.31 -17.99 -10.79
CA PHE A 5 11.01 -16.73 -11.00
C PHE A 5 10.60 -16.14 -12.35
N ILE A 6 10.14 -14.89 -12.33
CA ILE A 6 9.80 -14.11 -13.53
C ILE A 6 10.64 -12.83 -13.47
N ASP A 7 11.43 -12.58 -14.51
CA ASP A 7 12.32 -11.40 -14.62
C ASP A 7 13.23 -11.16 -13.41
N GLY A 8 13.66 -12.24 -12.75
CA GLY A 8 14.54 -12.19 -11.58
C GLY A 8 13.84 -11.97 -10.23
N TRP A 9 12.51 -11.84 -10.24
CA TRP A 9 11.68 -11.73 -9.04
C TRP A 9 11.11 -13.09 -8.63
N ASP A 10 11.06 -13.35 -7.32
CA ASP A 10 10.43 -14.56 -6.78
C ASP A 10 8.92 -14.35 -6.72
N CYS A 11 8.21 -15.00 -7.63
CA CYS A 11 6.74 -14.97 -7.73
C CYS A 11 6.10 -16.20 -7.09
N SER A 12 6.86 -16.95 -6.28
CA SER A 12 6.32 -18.12 -5.60
C SER A 12 5.49 -17.71 -4.38
N PHE A 13 4.30 -18.30 -4.27
CA PHE A 13 3.44 -18.16 -3.10
C PHE A 13 3.27 -19.50 -2.40
N CYS A 14 2.88 -19.45 -1.12
CA CYS A 14 2.47 -20.65 -0.42
C CYS A 14 1.18 -21.20 -1.06
N ASN A 15 1.15 -22.50 -1.35
CA ASN A 15 -0.05 -23.17 -1.88
C ASN A 15 -0.95 -23.67 -0.73
N TYR A 16 -0.61 -23.34 0.53
CA TYR A 16 -1.41 -23.69 1.69
C TYR A 16 -2.64 -22.79 1.77
N SER A 17 -3.68 -23.26 2.47
CA SER A 17 -4.86 -22.43 2.75
C SER A 17 -4.42 -21.14 3.41
N ILE A 18 -4.90 -20.00 2.88
CA ILE A 18 -4.68 -18.68 3.47
C ILE A 18 -5.03 -18.79 4.96
N PRO A 19 -4.10 -18.46 5.87
CA PRO A 19 -4.37 -18.56 7.30
C PRO A 19 -5.62 -17.72 7.61
N ASN A 20 -6.57 -18.31 8.34
CA ASN A 20 -7.81 -17.62 8.72
C ASN A 20 -7.45 -16.24 9.29
N MET A 21 -8.03 -15.20 8.68
CA MET A 21 -7.76 -13.83 9.06
C MET A 21 -8.13 -13.67 10.55
N LYS A 22 -7.15 -13.31 11.38
CA LYS A 22 -7.34 -13.21 12.84
C LYS A 22 -8.25 -12.04 13.24
N SER A 23 -8.46 -11.09 12.33
CA SER A 23 -9.29 -9.92 12.57
C SER A 23 -10.77 -10.30 12.62
N LYS A 24 -11.45 -9.87 13.68
CA LYS A 24 -12.92 -9.97 13.83
C LYS A 24 -13.63 -8.66 13.47
N LYS A 25 -12.95 -7.77 12.74
CA LYS A 25 -13.52 -6.47 12.35
C LYS A 25 -14.54 -6.66 11.23
N THR A 26 -15.61 -5.87 11.29
CA THR A 26 -16.54 -5.71 10.18
C THR A 26 -15.86 -4.97 9.02
N GLU A 27 -16.48 -5.02 7.85
CA GLU A 27 -16.05 -4.31 6.65
C GLU A 27 -15.94 -2.80 6.92
N ILE A 28 -16.95 -2.22 7.60
CA ILE A 28 -16.94 -0.82 8.03
C ILE A 28 -15.77 -0.56 9.00
N GLY A 29 -15.49 -1.48 9.92
CA GLY A 29 -14.35 -1.38 10.83
C GLY A 29 -13.00 -1.43 10.11
N LEU A 30 -12.90 -2.19 9.01
CA LEU A 30 -11.70 -2.23 8.16
C LEU A 30 -11.54 -0.93 7.37
N LEU A 31 -12.63 -0.39 6.81
CA LEU A 31 -12.61 0.91 6.13
C LEU A 31 -12.23 2.04 7.09
N HIS A 32 -12.79 2.04 8.30
CA HIS A 32 -12.39 3.00 9.33
C HIS A 32 -10.89 2.93 9.57
N HIS A 33 -10.36 1.72 9.79
CA HIS A 33 -8.92 1.53 9.98
C HIS A 33 -8.07 2.00 8.80
N PHE A 34 -8.53 1.79 7.57
CA PHE A 34 -7.86 2.26 6.36
C PHE A 34 -7.77 3.80 6.34
N PHE A 35 -8.89 4.49 6.51
CA PHE A 35 -8.91 5.95 6.50
C PHE A 35 -8.15 6.52 7.70
N SER A 36 -8.33 5.96 8.90
CA SER A 36 -7.62 6.38 10.10
C SER A 36 -6.11 6.22 9.95
N PHE A 37 -5.65 5.11 9.36
CA PHE A 37 -4.23 4.89 9.09
C PHE A 37 -3.64 6.04 8.26
N TYR A 38 -4.20 6.33 7.08
CA TYR A 38 -3.69 7.41 6.23
C TYR A 38 -3.93 8.80 6.80
N SER A 39 -5.04 9.04 7.50
CA SER A 39 -5.33 10.34 8.14
C SER A 39 -4.32 10.71 9.23
N SER A 40 -3.72 9.71 9.87
CA SER A 40 -2.73 9.90 10.94
C SER A 40 -1.33 10.22 10.41
N MET A 41 -1.10 10.06 9.10
CA MET A 41 0.20 10.25 8.47
C MET A 41 0.40 11.70 8.04
N THR A 42 1.63 12.18 8.20
CA THR A 42 2.04 13.48 7.64
C THR A 42 2.53 13.33 6.20
N MET A 43 2.55 14.43 5.44
CA MET A 43 3.21 14.47 4.12
C MET A 43 4.67 13.99 4.21
N LYS A 44 5.37 14.28 5.30
CA LYS A 44 6.74 13.83 5.52
C LYS A 44 6.82 12.31 5.67
N ASP A 45 5.89 11.69 6.37
CA ASP A 45 5.87 10.24 6.56
C ASP A 45 5.71 9.52 5.22
N ILE A 46 4.81 10.00 4.35
CA ILE A 46 4.61 9.42 3.01
C ILE A 46 5.81 9.69 2.09
N THR A 47 6.30 10.93 2.03
CA THR A 47 7.34 11.32 1.08
C THR A 47 8.73 10.75 1.40
N THR A 48 8.99 10.37 2.66
CA THR A 48 10.30 9.83 3.09
C THR A 48 10.35 8.32 3.22
N ASN A 49 9.22 7.63 3.06
CA ASN A 49 9.12 6.18 3.22
C ASN A 49 8.51 5.50 1.99
N VAL A 50 8.72 4.20 1.91
CA VAL A 50 8.07 3.26 1.01
C VAL A 50 7.05 2.48 1.82
N ILE A 51 5.80 2.48 1.40
CA ILE A 51 4.76 1.59 1.95
C ILE A 51 4.99 0.21 1.32
N SER A 52 5.40 -0.78 2.12
CA SER A 52 5.73 -2.13 1.63
C SER A 52 4.66 -3.14 2.05
N PRO A 53 3.82 -3.62 1.11
CA PRO A 53 2.99 -4.79 1.33
C PRO A 53 3.81 -6.06 1.54
N PHE A 54 5.01 -6.15 0.94
CA PHE A 54 5.91 -7.30 1.07
C PHE A 54 6.30 -7.59 2.52
N LEU A 55 6.64 -6.55 3.31
CA LEU A 55 6.92 -6.69 4.74
C LEU A 55 5.77 -6.25 5.66
N GLY A 56 4.68 -5.73 5.10
CA GLY A 56 3.56 -5.18 5.86
C GLY A 56 3.94 -3.97 6.72
N LYS A 57 4.93 -3.17 6.30
CA LYS A 57 5.41 -1.99 7.06
C LYS A 57 5.93 -0.90 6.15
N MET A 58 6.16 0.29 6.70
CA MET A 58 6.88 1.36 6.04
C MET A 58 8.39 1.19 6.18
N ILE A 59 9.12 1.50 5.12
CA ILE A 59 10.59 1.40 5.06
C ILE A 59 11.16 2.72 4.55
N PRO A 60 12.15 3.33 5.22
CA PRO A 60 12.75 4.57 4.74
C PRO A 60 13.30 4.45 3.32
N LYS A 61 12.97 5.41 2.44
CA LYS A 61 13.46 5.42 1.04
C LYS A 61 14.99 5.34 0.93
N LYS A 62 15.70 5.95 1.88
CA LYS A 62 17.16 5.92 1.95
C LYS A 62 17.74 4.49 2.02
N GLU A 63 16.98 3.52 2.52
CA GLU A 63 17.42 2.12 2.59
C GLU A 63 17.44 1.47 1.21
N PHE A 64 16.52 1.85 0.32
CA PHE A 64 16.49 1.39 -1.07
C PHE A 64 17.63 1.97 -1.92
N VAL A 65 18.12 3.16 -1.59
CA VAL A 65 19.32 3.74 -2.21
C VAL A 65 20.59 3.03 -1.68
N LYS A 66 20.65 2.78 -0.38
CA LYS A 66 21.75 2.05 0.27
C LYS A 66 21.36 0.60 0.49
N THR A 67 21.28 -0.18 -0.57
CA THR A 67 20.73 -1.55 -0.57
C THR A 67 21.28 -2.49 0.51
N ASN A 68 22.52 -2.28 0.97
CA ASN A 68 23.13 -3.02 2.10
C ASN A 68 22.40 -2.80 3.45
N SER A 69 21.62 -1.73 3.59
CA SER A 69 20.84 -1.43 4.79
C SER A 69 19.44 -2.04 4.78
N LEU A 70 18.98 -2.57 3.64
CA LEU A 70 17.69 -3.25 3.57
C LEU A 70 17.70 -4.56 4.37
N PRO A 71 16.53 -4.95 4.93
CA PRO A 71 16.34 -6.26 5.55
C PRO A 71 16.78 -7.43 4.65
N SER A 72 17.12 -8.57 5.27
CA SER A 72 17.51 -9.80 4.55
C SER A 72 16.43 -10.30 3.59
N GLU A 73 15.17 -10.00 3.87
CA GLU A 73 14.01 -10.38 3.07
C GLU A 73 14.05 -9.73 1.66
N TYR A 74 14.83 -8.67 1.49
CA TYR A 74 15.09 -7.99 0.21
C TYR A 74 16.28 -8.56 -0.56
N GLU A 75 16.72 -9.80 -0.32
CA GLU A 75 17.84 -10.38 -1.08
C GLU A 75 17.61 -10.37 -2.60
N ASN A 76 16.37 -10.55 -3.08
CA ASN A 76 16.08 -10.48 -4.51
C ASN A 76 16.26 -9.05 -5.04
N TYR A 77 15.74 -8.04 -4.33
CA TYR A 77 16.01 -6.64 -4.66
C TYR A 77 17.50 -6.32 -4.66
N LYS A 78 18.26 -6.76 -3.65
CA LYS A 78 19.72 -6.53 -3.56
C LYS A 78 20.49 -7.19 -4.71
N LYS A 79 20.06 -8.38 -5.16
CA LYS A 79 20.63 -9.06 -6.32
C LYS A 79 20.32 -8.30 -7.60
N GLN A 80 19.06 -7.90 -7.79
CA GLN A 80 18.61 -7.13 -8.95
C GLN A 80 19.34 -5.78 -9.01
N ALA A 81 19.59 -5.12 -7.87
CA ALA A 81 20.31 -3.84 -7.79
C ALA A 81 21.78 -3.90 -8.28
N ARG A 82 22.34 -5.11 -8.42
CA ARG A 82 23.69 -5.33 -8.97
C ARG A 82 23.68 -5.68 -10.46
N SER A 83 22.50 -5.79 -11.06
CA SER A 83 22.29 -6.13 -12.47
C SER A 83 22.17 -4.86 -13.32
N ASP A 84 22.63 -4.93 -14.57
CA ASP A 84 22.55 -3.83 -15.54
C ASP A 84 21.09 -3.47 -15.95
N ARG A 85 20.11 -4.31 -15.58
CA ARG A 85 18.68 -4.13 -15.91
C ARG A 85 17.83 -3.66 -14.72
N PHE A 86 18.46 -3.10 -13.69
CA PHE A 86 17.76 -2.74 -12.47
C PHE A 86 16.86 -1.51 -12.63
N TYR A 87 15.58 -1.67 -12.29
CA TYR A 87 14.69 -0.54 -12.04
C TYR A 87 14.73 -0.21 -10.55
N GLU A 88 15.30 0.94 -10.23
CA GLU A 88 15.27 1.47 -8.87
C GLU A 88 13.82 1.74 -8.44
N MET A 89 13.56 1.66 -7.12
CA MET A 89 12.24 1.88 -6.48
C MET A 89 11.61 3.27 -6.77
N GLY A 90 12.28 4.13 -7.52
CA GLY A 90 11.77 5.45 -7.89
C GLY A 90 11.64 6.36 -6.67
N CYS A 91 12.68 6.44 -5.82
CA CYS A 91 12.64 7.18 -4.56
C CYS A 91 12.36 8.69 -4.70
N GLY A 92 12.46 9.24 -5.92
CA GLY A 92 12.15 10.64 -6.23
C GLY A 92 10.65 10.96 -6.33
N SER A 93 9.76 9.97 -6.39
CA SER A 93 8.31 10.22 -6.41
C SER A 93 7.78 10.67 -5.05
N VAL A 94 6.66 11.37 -5.02
CA VAL A 94 6.08 11.92 -3.79
C VAL A 94 5.44 10.84 -2.91
N MET A 95 4.97 9.75 -3.53
CA MET A 95 4.45 8.56 -2.88
C MET A 95 5.15 7.33 -3.43
N CYS A 96 5.51 6.40 -2.53
CA CYS A 96 6.06 5.11 -2.90
C CYS A 96 5.22 3.99 -2.28
N VAL A 97 4.50 3.26 -3.13
CA VAL A 97 3.85 2.00 -2.75
C VAL A 97 4.54 0.89 -3.53
N GLN A 98 5.08 -0.07 -2.80
CA GLN A 98 5.86 -1.15 -3.39
C GLN A 98 4.96 -2.23 -3.98
N ASP A 99 5.31 -2.73 -5.16
CA ASP A 99 4.75 -3.99 -5.65
C ASP A 99 5.25 -5.16 -4.77
N PRO A 100 4.37 -6.02 -4.24
CA PRO A 100 4.76 -7.09 -3.32
C PRO A 100 5.69 -8.15 -3.94
N VAL A 101 5.76 -8.24 -5.27
CA VAL A 101 6.56 -9.22 -6.01
C VAL A 101 7.74 -8.53 -6.71
N GLU A 102 7.45 -7.53 -7.54
CA GLU A 102 8.45 -6.74 -8.25
C GLU A 102 9.00 -5.66 -7.30
N GLN A 103 9.87 -6.02 -6.35
CA GLN A 103 10.23 -5.16 -5.22
C GLN A 103 10.88 -3.81 -5.60
N GLY A 104 11.36 -3.66 -6.84
CA GLY A 104 11.84 -2.39 -7.40
C GLY A 104 10.79 -1.53 -8.10
N HIS A 105 9.55 -1.99 -8.16
CA HIS A 105 8.45 -1.30 -8.79
C HIS A 105 7.66 -0.46 -7.78
N ASN A 106 7.55 0.84 -8.07
CA ASN A 106 6.64 1.74 -7.39
C ASN A 106 5.35 1.92 -8.18
N ILE A 107 4.26 1.31 -7.71
CA ILE A 107 2.95 1.41 -8.35
C ILE A 107 2.37 2.83 -8.27
N ALA A 108 2.84 3.66 -7.32
CA ALA A 108 2.38 5.02 -7.09
C ALA A 108 3.30 6.08 -7.72
N LYS A 109 4.19 5.70 -8.65
CA LYS A 109 5.21 6.61 -9.23
C LYS A 109 4.64 7.83 -9.97
N SER A 110 3.41 7.74 -10.46
CA SER A 110 2.71 8.82 -11.18
C SER A 110 1.88 9.72 -10.28
N VAL A 111 1.82 9.45 -8.97
CA VAL A 111 1.10 10.31 -8.03
C VAL A 111 1.84 11.64 -7.90
N GLU A 112 1.10 12.73 -8.04
CA GLU A 112 1.61 14.10 -7.88
C GLU A 112 1.33 14.64 -6.47
N ASP A 113 2.09 15.65 -6.02
CA ASP A 113 2.01 16.20 -4.66
C ASP A 113 0.58 16.63 -4.29
N TRP A 114 -0.13 17.30 -5.19
CA TRP A 114 -1.49 17.77 -4.94
C TRP A 114 -2.50 16.63 -4.84
N VAL A 115 -2.26 15.51 -5.55
CA VAL A 115 -3.10 14.31 -5.46
C VAL A 115 -2.91 13.67 -4.08
N LEU A 116 -1.66 13.55 -3.63
CA LEU A 116 -1.34 13.02 -2.30
C LEU A 116 -1.94 13.90 -1.18
N ASP A 117 -1.75 15.21 -1.25
CA ASP A 117 -2.32 16.15 -0.28
C ASP A 117 -3.85 16.05 -0.23
N ARG A 118 -4.51 15.99 -1.40
CA ARG A 118 -5.97 15.78 -1.48
C ARG A 118 -6.38 14.43 -0.88
N PHE A 119 -5.66 13.36 -1.17
CA PHE A 119 -5.93 12.04 -0.62
C PHE A 119 -5.88 12.03 0.91
N LEU A 120 -4.82 12.57 1.52
CA LEU A 120 -4.69 12.63 2.97
C LEU A 120 -5.80 13.46 3.63
N LYS A 121 -6.18 14.60 3.03
CA LYS A 121 -7.31 15.42 3.48
C LYS A 121 -8.64 14.68 3.41
N LEU A 122 -8.88 13.93 2.34
CA LEU A 122 -10.08 13.10 2.20
C LEU A 122 -10.11 11.99 3.24
N CYS A 123 -9.00 11.27 3.46
CA CYS A 123 -8.91 10.26 4.52
C CYS A 123 -9.24 10.85 5.89
N LYS A 124 -8.68 12.02 6.22
CA LYS A 124 -8.98 12.72 7.48
C LYS A 124 -10.46 13.08 7.61
N THR A 125 -11.04 13.68 6.57
CA THR A 125 -12.46 14.05 6.56
C THR A 125 -13.35 12.82 6.73
N THR A 126 -13.04 11.72 6.04
CA THR A 126 -13.80 10.47 6.15
C THR A 126 -13.68 9.85 7.54
N THR A 127 -12.49 9.84 8.14
CA THR A 127 -12.32 9.37 9.54
C THR A 127 -13.16 10.20 10.49
N GLU A 128 -13.09 11.53 10.42
CA GLU A 128 -13.89 12.43 11.26
C GLU A 128 -15.39 12.21 11.05
N LEU A 129 -15.85 12.00 9.81
CA LEU A 129 -17.24 11.66 9.53
C LEU A 129 -17.62 10.34 10.18
N MET A 130 -16.83 9.28 10.03
CA MET A 130 -17.12 7.97 10.61
C MET A 130 -17.14 7.98 12.15
N GLU A 131 -16.29 8.80 12.78
CA GLU A 131 -16.22 8.96 14.25
C GLU A 131 -17.38 9.79 14.80
N ASN A 132 -17.79 10.86 14.09
CA ASN A 132 -18.90 11.73 14.50
C ASN A 132 -20.28 11.17 14.10
N SER A 133 -20.33 10.18 13.21
CA SER A 133 -21.55 9.67 12.56
C SER A 133 -21.90 8.21 12.88
N MET A 134 -21.75 7.78 14.14
CA MET A 134 -22.35 6.51 14.58
C MET A 134 -23.72 6.67 15.27
N PRO A 135 -24.72 7.28 14.61
CA PRO A 135 -26.10 6.80 14.63
C PRO A 135 -26.36 5.77 13.51
N GLU A 136 -27.17 4.73 13.76
CA GLU A 136 -27.52 3.66 12.79
C GLU A 136 -27.96 4.16 11.41
N GLU A 137 -28.52 5.37 11.35
CA GLU A 137 -29.08 6.01 10.15
C GLU A 137 -28.04 6.33 9.07
N LEU A 138 -26.75 6.43 9.41
CA LEU A 138 -25.68 6.77 8.46
C LEU A 138 -24.89 5.56 7.93
N GLN A 139 -25.24 4.34 8.36
CA GLN A 139 -24.68 3.10 7.79
C GLN A 139 -25.09 2.90 6.31
N GLN A 140 -26.31 3.28 5.95
CA GLN A 140 -26.83 3.13 4.59
C GLN A 140 -26.12 4.01 3.54
N PRO A 141 -25.91 5.32 3.78
CA PRO A 141 -25.15 6.18 2.86
C PRO A 141 -23.70 5.71 2.65
N MET A 142 -23.03 5.26 3.70
CA MET A 142 -21.66 4.73 3.62
C MET A 142 -21.60 3.43 2.81
N CYS A 143 -22.53 2.48 3.03
CA CYS A 143 -22.63 1.28 2.20
C CYS A 143 -22.94 1.64 0.74
N SER A 144 -23.80 2.62 0.49
CA SER A 144 -24.10 3.09 -0.87
C SER A 144 -22.87 3.71 -1.55
N PHE A 145 -22.05 4.47 -0.82
CA PHE A 145 -20.83 5.06 -1.35
C PHE A 145 -19.76 4.00 -1.65
N VAL A 146 -19.59 3.03 -0.76
CA VAL A 146 -18.65 1.91 -0.98
C VAL A 146 -19.09 1.05 -2.17
N ASN A 147 -20.38 0.81 -2.33
CA ASN A 147 -20.91 0.08 -3.49
C ASN A 147 -20.70 0.88 -4.79
N SER A 148 -20.93 2.19 -4.78
CA SER A 148 -20.65 3.07 -5.93
C SER A 148 -19.17 3.04 -6.33
N LEU A 149 -18.25 3.07 -5.37
CA LEU A 149 -16.81 2.94 -5.65
C LEU A 149 -16.44 1.56 -6.19
N SER A 150 -17.10 0.51 -5.72
CA SER A 150 -16.88 -0.86 -6.21
C SER A 150 -17.36 -1.02 -7.65
N GLU A 151 -18.48 -0.40 -8.02
CA GLU A 151 -19.00 -0.39 -9.40
C GLU A 151 -18.05 0.39 -10.32
N GLU A 152 -17.60 1.58 -9.93
CA GLU A 152 -16.64 2.37 -10.69
C GLU A 152 -15.29 1.66 -10.89
N LEU A 153 -14.82 0.89 -9.90
CA LEU A 153 -13.59 0.09 -10.02
C LEU A 153 -13.76 -1.16 -10.89
N SER A 154 -14.98 -1.71 -10.97
CA SER A 154 -15.26 -2.87 -11.83
C SER A 154 -15.34 -2.53 -13.32
N ASP A 155 -15.61 -1.27 -13.66
CA ASP A 155 -15.60 -0.78 -15.05
C ASP A 155 -14.18 -0.46 -15.56
N VAL A 156 -13.18 -0.44 -14.66
CA VAL A 156 -11.79 -0.09 -14.96
C VAL A 156 -10.86 -1.31 -15.01
N LEU A 157 -11.35 -2.50 -14.62
CA LEU A 157 -10.63 -3.79 -14.64
C LEU A 157 -11.20 -4.75 -15.70
#